data_AF-A0A644UJV3-F1
#
_entry.id   AF-A0A644UJV3-F1
#
_cell.length_a   1.000
_cell.length_b   1.000
_cell.length_c   1.000
_cell.angle_alpha   90.00
_cell.angle_beta   90.00
_cell.angle_gamma   90.00
#
_symmetry.space_group_name_H-M   'P 1'
#
loop_
_entity.id
_entity.type
_entity.pdbx_description
1 polymer ?
#
loop_
_entity_poly.entity_id
_entity_poly.type
_entity_poly.pdbx_seq_one_letter_code
_entity_poly.pdbx_strand_id
1 'polypeptide(L)' 'MNILITGIHGFVGSNLVKAMGGSHAVYGLDIVAPDTVELVKKFTWEELKNKNYSKEVVTEMYVKLVDRVLKK' A
#
# COMPACT_ATOMS: atom_id res chain seq x y z
N MET A 1 6.99 9.63 1.58
CA MET A 1 7.31 8.30 0.97
C MET A 1 6.09 7.39 1.10
N ASN A 2 5.98 6.35 0.26
CA ASN A 2 4.88 5.36 0.33
C ASN A 2 5.38 4.11 1.03
N ILE A 3 4.70 3.68 2.09
CA ILE A 3 5.21 2.65 3.00
C ILE A 3 4.12 1.63 3.28
N LEU A 4 4.42 0.35 3.04
CA LEU A 4 3.55 -0.78 3.37
C LEU A 4 4.06 -1.45 4.64
N ILE A 5 3.21 -1.55 5.66
CA ILE A 5 3.52 -2.20 6.94
C ILE A 5 2.66 -3.45 7.06
N THR A 6 3.30 -4.59 7.40
CA THR A 6 2.59 -5.84 7.72
C THR A 6 2.46 -6.00 9.24
N GLY A 7 1.41 -6.67 9.71
CA GLY A 7 1.16 -6.84 11.16
C GLY A 7 0.85 -5.52 11.85
N ILE A 8 0.05 -4.67 11.22
CA ILE A 8 -0.24 -3.29 11.65
C ILE A 8 -1.00 -3.21 12.98
N HIS A 9 -1.65 -4.29 13.42
CA HIS A 9 -2.28 -4.38 14.75
C HIS A 9 -1.37 -4.97 15.82
N GLY A 10 -0.16 -5.39 15.46
CA GLY A 10 0.85 -5.80 16.43
C GLY A 10 1.31 -4.63 17.30
N PHE A 11 1.91 -4.95 18.45
CA PHE A 11 2.46 -3.93 19.37
C PHE A 11 3.40 -2.96 18.66
N VAL A 12 4.29 -3.46 17.81
CA VAL A 12 5.23 -2.63 17.05
C VAL A 12 4.55 -1.95 15.85
N GLY A 13 3.76 -2.71 15.09
CA GLY A 13 3.11 -2.21 13.87
C GLY A 13 2.20 -1.01 14.12
N SER A 14 1.41 -1.05 15.19
CA SER A 14 0.46 0.02 15.54
C SER A 14 1.18 1.32 15.95
N ASN A 15 2.28 1.22 16.69
CA ASN A 15 3.12 2.38 17.01
C ASN A 15 3.79 2.97 15.77
N LEU A 16 4.22 2.11 14.84
CA LEU A 16 4.86 2.53 13.60
C LEU A 16 3.89 3.28 12.67
N VAL A 17 2.66 2.78 12.53
CA VAL A 17 1.59 3.47 11.79
C VAL A 17 1.34 4.86 12.36
N LYS A 18 1.18 4.98 13.68
CA LYS A 18 0.99 6.26 14.37
C LYS A 18 2.14 7.24 14.14
N ALA A 19 3.38 6.77 14.31
CA ALA A 19 4.56 7.61 14.16
C ALA A 19 4.73 8.12 12.73
N MET A 20 4.25 7.38 11.73
CA MET A 20 4.54 7.64 10.32
C MET A 20 3.36 8.25 9.53
N GLY A 21 2.12 8.05 9.98
CA GLY A 21 0.92 8.53 9.27
C GLY A 21 0.86 10.04 9.07
N GLY A 22 1.55 10.83 9.91
CA GLY A 22 1.60 12.30 9.78
C GLY A 22 2.56 12.82 8.70
N SER A 23 3.48 12.01 8.20
CA SER A 23 4.55 12.44 7.27
C SER A 23 4.69 11.55 6.03
N HIS A 24 4.07 10.38 6.04
CA HIS A 24 4.19 9.37 5.01
C HIS A 24 2.81 8.81 4.63
N ALA A 25 2.67 8.40 3.37
CA ALA A 25 1.51 7.63 2.97
C ALA A 25 1.71 6.19 3.45
N VAL A 26 1.00 5.82 4.51
CA VAL A 26 1.09 4.50 5.14
C VAL A 26 -0.05 3.59 4.66
N TYR A 27 0.32 2.40 4.22
CA TYR A 27 -0.56 1.32 3.80
C TYR A 27 -0.38 0.14 4.75
N GLY A 28 -1.47 -0.56 5.05
CA GLY A 28 -1.44 -1.68 5.99
C GLY A 28 -1.81 -3.02 5.37
N LEU A 29 -1.19 -4.10 5.84
CA LEU A 29 -1.55 -5.48 5.53
C LEU A 29 -1.58 -6.31 6.82
N ASP A 30 -2.70 -6.97 7.10
CA ASP A 30 -2.85 -7.80 8.30
C ASP A 30 -3.79 -8.98 8.05
N ILE A 31 -3.67 -10.03 8.87
CA ILE A 31 -4.48 -11.25 8.76
C ILE A 31 -5.87 -11.07 9.39
N VAL A 32 -6.00 -10.27 10.46
CA VAL A 32 -7.27 -9.96 11.13
C VAL A 32 -7.26 -8.49 11.56
N ALA A 33 -8.28 -7.71 11.15
CA ALA A 33 -8.23 -6.26 11.38
C ALA A 33 -9.58 -5.53 11.26
N PRO A 34 -10.03 -4.81 12.30
CA PRO A 34 -10.99 -3.71 12.20
C PRO A 34 -10.42 -2.51 11.42
N ASP A 35 -11.19 -1.45 11.24
CA ASP A 35 -10.75 -0.25 10.53
C ASP A 35 -9.84 0.63 11.40
N THR A 36 -8.76 1.14 10.80
CA THR A 36 -7.78 2.05 11.41
C THR A 36 -7.76 3.35 10.62
N VAL A 37 -7.99 4.48 11.30
CA VAL A 37 -8.20 5.81 10.69
C VAL A 37 -6.94 6.40 10.06
N GLU A 38 -5.77 5.91 10.46
CA GLU A 38 -4.46 6.48 10.12
C GLU A 38 -3.81 5.84 8.88
N LEU A 39 -4.52 4.95 8.19
CA LEU A 39 -4.06 4.32 6.96
C LEU A 39 -4.64 5.01 5.74
N VAL A 40 -3.81 5.19 4.71
CA VAL A 40 -4.30 5.57 3.37
C VAL A 40 -5.17 4.46 2.81
N LYS A 41 -4.73 3.21 2.96
CA LYS A 41 -5.51 2.02 2.63
C LYS A 41 -5.01 0.79 3.37
N LYS A 42 -5.93 -0.07 3.78
CA LYS A 42 -5.68 -1.44 4.22
C LYS A 42 -5.84 -2.39 3.03
N PHE A 43 -4.94 -3.36 2.91
CA PHE A 43 -5.00 -4.46 1.98
C PHE A 43 -5.18 -5.78 2.73
N THR A 44 -5.95 -6.68 2.15
CA THR A 44 -6.00 -8.09 2.54
C THR A 44 -5.06 -8.93 1.69
N TRP A 45 -4.68 -10.12 2.17
CA TRP A 45 -3.88 -11.06 1.39
C TRP A 45 -4.58 -11.48 0.09
N GLU A 46 -5.90 -11.63 0.10
CA GLU A 46 -6.67 -12.00 -1.09
C GLU A 46 -6.71 -10.88 -2.13
N GLU A 47 -6.79 -9.61 -1.73
CA GLU A 47 -6.65 -8.47 -2.66
C GLU A 47 -5.27 -8.39 -3.31
N LEU A 48 -4.22 -8.85 -2.61
CA LEU A 48 -2.86 -8.88 -3.16
C LEU A 48 -2.65 -10.07 -4.09
N LYS A 49 -3.24 -11.23 -3.77
CA LYS A 49 -3.17 -12.44 -4.61
C LYS A 49 -4.01 -12.31 -5.88
N ASN A 50 -5.19 -11.71 -5.79
CA ASN A 50 -6.12 -11.59 -6.92
C ASN A 50 -5.74 -10.51 -7.93
N LYS A 51 -4.53 -9.95 -7.82
CA LYS A 51 -3.97 -9.08 -8.84
C LYS A 51 -3.40 -9.87 -10.01
N ASN A 52 -4.28 -10.60 -10.70
CA ASN A 52 -4.03 -10.98 -12.08
C ASN A 52 -4.17 -9.72 -12.93
N TYR A 53 -3.12 -8.90 -12.95
CA TYR A 53 -3.08 -7.78 -13.87
C TYR A 53 -3.06 -8.34 -15.28
N SER A 54 -4.06 -7.96 -16.08
CA SER A 54 -4.03 -8.29 -17.50
C SER A 54 -2.81 -7.63 -18.14
N LYS A 55 -2.30 -8.22 -19.22
CA LYS A 55 -1.13 -7.71 -19.92
C LYS A 55 -1.35 -6.26 -20.36
N GLU A 56 -2.58 -5.89 -20.71
CA GLU A 56 -3.00 -4.55 -21.10
C GLU A 56 -2.86 -3.57 -19.92
N VAL A 57 -3.34 -3.95 -18.72
CA VAL A 57 -3.21 -3.11 -17.51
C VAL A 57 -1.75 -2.90 -17.13
N VAL A 58 -0.92 -3.94 -17.19
CA VAL A 58 0.53 -3.82 -16.92
C VAL A 58 1.19 -2.92 -17.95
N THR A 59 0.84 -3.07 -19.23
CA THR A 59 1.39 -2.27 -20.33
C THR A 59 1.03 -0.80 -20.16
N GLU A 60 -0.23 -0.48 -19.83
CA GLU A 60 -0.64 0.89 -19.53
C GLU A 60 0.08 1.49 -18.33
N MET A 61 0.22 0.73 -17.24
CA MET A 61 0.94 1.18 -16.05
C MET A 61 2.40 1.49 -16.38
N TYR A 62 3.04 0.65 -17.20
CA TYR A 62 4.42 0.85 -17.63
C TYR A 62 4.56 2.10 -18.49
N VAL A 63 3.69 2.31 -19.48
CA VAL A 63 3.69 3.53 -20.31
C VAL A 63 3.54 4.78 -19.45
N LYS A 64 2.57 4.78 -18.51
CA LYS A 64 2.35 5.90 -17.58
C LYS A 64 3.57 6.16 -16.68
N LEU A 65 4.24 5.11 -16.23
CA LEU A 65 5.45 5.22 -15.40
C LEU A 65 6.62 5.80 -16.20
N VAL A 66 6.85 5.28 -17.41
CA VAL A 66 7.91 5.77 -18.31
C VAL A 66 7.69 7.24 -18.65
N ASP A 67 6.46 7.63 -18.99
CA ASP A 67 6.11 9.03 -19.23
C ASP A 67 6.41 9.91 -18.02
N ARG A 68 6.03 9.47 -16.81
CA ARG A 68 6.29 10.22 -15.57
C ARG A 68 7.77 10.35 -15.24
N VAL A 69 8.60 9.35 -15.56
CA VAL A 69 10.03 9.35 -15.24
C VAL A 69 10.85 10.08 -16.30
N LEU A 70 10.49 9.94 -17.58
CA LEU A 70 11.25 10.47 -18.71
C LEU A 70 10.80 11.86 -19.17
N LYS A 71 9.56 12.29 -18.89
CA LYS A 71 9.08 13.65 -19.19
C LYS A 71 9.22 14.60 -17.98
N LYS A 72 10.39 14.57 -17.33
CA LYS A 72 10.82 15.68 -16.47
C LYS A 72 11.29 16.85 -17.31
#